data_AF-A0A850I6J1-F1
#
_entry.id   AF-A0A850I6J1-F1
#
_cell.length_a   1.000
_cell.length_b   1.000
_cell.length_c   1.000
_cell.angle_alpha   90.00
_cell.angle_beta   90.00
_cell.angle_gamma   90.00
#
_symmetry.space_group_name_H-M   'P 1'
#
loop_
_entity.id
_entity.type
_entity.pdbx_description
1 polymer ?
#
loop_
_entity_poly.entity_id
_entity_poly.type
_entity_poly.pdbx_seq_one_letter_code
_entity_poly.pdbx_strand_id
1 'polypeptide(L)'
;MPGPAQGEQKRKIIPTVSEVLEDGTIVELVYRPDNRNTSLAMFNAGRWTLQSHVDVSERHRLVPFSPNNNLIKNEVVLLPSEPRIYGSEQQLVSEIAEFIHRYADLSPSFEKVACYYVLLTWLYDAFNDLPYLRLRGDFGTGKTRMLLTIGSLCYKPFFASGASTVSPIFHTLDAFRGTLIFDEADVRFSDERSEIVKILNNGNVRGMPVLRTMMNQQREFNPQAFHVFGPKIVATRGLYEDRGLESRFITEETGARLLRDDVPINLPETFKEEARELRNKLLLYRFHRRHDVKLDPTLADPKLEPRLNCIFQ
;
A
#
# COMPACT_ATOMS: atom_id res chain seq x y z
N MET A 1 0.05 59.88 -0.17
CA MET A 1 0.78 58.61 0.05
C MET A 1 -0.17 57.47 -0.29
N PRO A 2 0.12 56.63 -1.29
CA PRO A 2 -0.63 55.39 -1.50
C PRO A 2 -0.27 54.42 -0.36
N GLY A 3 -1.28 53.86 0.30
CA GLY A 3 -1.10 52.85 1.34
C GLY A 3 -0.44 51.57 0.80
N PRO A 4 0.20 50.76 1.65
CA PRO A 4 0.87 49.54 1.22
C PRO A 4 -0.17 48.60 0.61
N ALA A 5 0.08 48.17 -0.63
CA ALA A 5 -0.67 47.12 -1.28
C ALA A 5 -0.70 45.89 -0.36
N GLN A 6 -1.89 45.45 0.02
CA GLN A 6 -2.08 44.19 0.72
C GLN A 6 -1.52 43.09 -0.18
N GLY A 7 -0.37 42.53 0.20
CA GLY A 7 0.26 41.46 -0.57
C GLY A 7 -0.70 40.29 -0.68
N GLU A 8 -1.04 39.88 -1.91
CA GLU A 8 -1.73 38.64 -2.19
C GLU A 8 -1.01 37.50 -1.48
N GLN A 9 -1.61 36.95 -0.42
CA GLN A 9 -1.04 35.81 0.29
C GLN A 9 -1.06 34.60 -0.66
N LYS A 10 0.11 34.21 -1.18
CA LYS A 10 0.26 33.08 -2.10
C LYS A 10 -0.30 31.81 -1.47
N ARG A 11 -1.23 31.14 -2.18
CA ARG A 11 -1.75 29.81 -1.83
C ARG A 11 -0.60 28.81 -1.69
N LYS A 12 -0.58 28.06 -0.59
CA LYS A 12 0.34 26.95 -0.36
C LYS A 12 -0.11 25.75 -1.19
N ILE A 13 0.74 25.33 -2.13
CA ILE A 13 0.52 24.17 -2.99
C ILE A 13 1.12 22.94 -2.31
N ILE A 14 0.31 21.90 -2.12
CA ILE A 14 0.69 20.67 -1.42
C ILE A 14 0.53 19.50 -2.39
N PRO A 15 1.63 18.84 -2.80
CA PRO A 15 1.55 17.56 -3.50
C PRO A 15 0.89 16.51 -2.60
N THR A 16 -0.17 15.87 -3.09
CA THR A 16 -1.00 14.95 -2.30
C THR A 16 -1.10 13.59 -2.97
N VAL A 17 -0.90 12.54 -2.17
CA VAL A 17 -1.12 11.14 -2.58
C VAL A 17 -2.49 10.64 -2.14
N SER A 18 -2.91 10.98 -0.93
CA SER A 18 -4.26 10.75 -0.41
C SER A 18 -4.55 11.69 0.75
N GLU A 19 -5.82 12.03 0.95
CA GLU A 19 -6.29 12.81 2.10
C GLU A 19 -7.75 12.48 2.39
N VAL A 20 -8.17 12.59 3.66
CA VAL A 20 -9.58 12.61 4.04
C VAL A 20 -9.86 13.97 4.64
N LEU A 21 -10.64 14.79 3.93
CA LEU A 21 -10.97 16.16 4.35
C LEU A 21 -11.95 16.16 5.52
N GLU A 22 -12.07 17.31 6.20
CA GLU A 22 -12.95 17.49 7.37
C GLU A 22 -14.42 17.21 7.06
N ASP A 23 -14.87 17.45 5.83
CA ASP A 23 -16.23 17.19 5.36
C ASP A 23 -16.47 15.71 4.99
N GLY A 24 -15.48 14.85 5.18
CA GLY A 24 -15.51 13.44 4.81
C GLY A 24 -15.15 13.17 3.34
N THR A 25 -14.81 14.18 2.55
CA THR A 25 -14.35 13.96 1.18
C THR A 25 -13.05 13.15 1.17
N ILE A 26 -13.03 12.07 0.39
CA ILE A 26 -11.83 11.26 0.19
C ILE A 26 -11.15 11.73 -1.10
N VAL A 27 -9.84 12.02 -1.02
CA VAL A 27 -9.01 12.43 -2.15
C VAL A 27 -7.94 11.37 -2.38
N GLU A 28 -7.79 10.88 -3.61
CA GLU A 28 -6.85 9.82 -3.98
C GLU A 28 -6.09 10.16 -5.26
N LEU A 29 -4.78 10.00 -5.26
CA LEU A 29 -3.94 10.14 -6.45
C LEU A 29 -4.19 8.99 -7.42
N VAL A 30 -4.50 9.34 -8.66
CA VAL A 30 -4.60 8.40 -9.79
C VAL A 30 -3.57 8.73 -10.87
N TYR A 31 -3.18 7.72 -11.65
CA TYR A 31 -2.25 7.88 -12.77
C TYR A 31 -2.73 7.10 -13.99
N ARG A 32 -2.91 7.81 -15.12
CA ARG A 32 -3.25 7.24 -16.43
C ARG A 32 -1.97 7.09 -17.26
N PRO A 33 -1.49 5.85 -17.51
CA PRO A 33 -0.23 5.65 -18.23
C PRO A 33 -0.30 6.07 -19.70
N ASP A 34 -1.45 5.88 -20.35
CA ASP A 34 -1.64 6.11 -21.80
C ASP A 34 -1.32 7.55 -22.23
N ASN A 35 -1.67 8.52 -21.38
CA ASN A 35 -1.39 9.95 -21.61
C ASN A 35 -0.43 10.55 -20.59
N ARG A 36 0.19 9.71 -19.73
CA ARG A 36 1.11 10.11 -18.66
C ARG A 36 0.58 11.26 -17.81
N ASN A 37 -0.66 11.13 -17.34
CA ASN A 37 -1.32 12.17 -16.57
C ASN A 37 -1.66 11.68 -15.16
N THR A 38 -1.35 12.51 -14.16
CA THR A 38 -1.82 12.30 -12.78
C THR A 38 -3.01 13.22 -12.50
N SER A 39 -3.91 12.78 -11.63
CA SER A 39 -5.08 13.55 -11.20
C SER A 39 -5.45 13.16 -9.77
N LEU A 40 -6.32 13.95 -9.16
CA LEU A 40 -6.92 13.63 -7.87
C LEU A 40 -8.34 13.13 -8.11
N ALA A 41 -8.60 11.87 -7.78
CA ALA A 41 -9.94 11.33 -7.67
C ALA A 41 -10.53 11.77 -6.34
N MET A 42 -11.62 12.54 -6.39
CA MET A 42 -12.35 12.97 -5.20
C MET A 42 -13.65 12.22 -5.10
N PHE A 43 -14.03 11.79 -3.89
CA PHE A 43 -15.33 11.22 -3.60
C PHE A 43 -16.02 11.97 -2.46
N ASN A 44 -17.23 12.46 -2.74
CA ASN A 44 -18.09 13.13 -1.77
C ASN A 44 -19.55 12.84 -2.12
N ALA A 45 -20.38 12.61 -1.11
CA ALA A 45 -21.83 12.41 -1.24
C ALA A 45 -22.24 11.40 -2.33
N GLY A 46 -21.53 10.26 -2.42
CA GLY A 46 -21.84 9.19 -3.37
C GLY A 46 -21.41 9.43 -4.81
N ARG A 47 -20.66 10.50 -5.09
CA ARG A 47 -20.16 10.84 -6.43
C ARG A 47 -18.65 10.99 -6.40
N TRP A 48 -18.00 10.54 -7.48
CA TRP A 48 -16.59 10.82 -7.69
C TRP A 48 -16.33 11.74 -8.89
N THR A 49 -15.25 12.51 -8.81
CA THR A 49 -14.75 13.36 -9.91
C THR A 49 -13.24 13.22 -10.03
N LEU A 50 -12.68 13.50 -11.21
CA LEU A 50 -11.23 13.64 -11.42
C LEU A 50 -10.90 15.12 -11.56
N GLN A 51 -9.98 15.60 -10.73
CA GLN A 51 -9.58 17.01 -10.71
C GLN A 51 -8.06 17.16 -10.84
N SER A 52 -7.62 18.25 -11.47
CA SER A 52 -6.19 18.60 -11.56
C SER A 52 -5.66 19.22 -10.26
N HIS A 53 -6.55 19.67 -9.38
CA HIS A 53 -6.26 20.22 -8.05
C HIS A 53 -7.53 20.25 -7.20
N VAL A 54 -7.38 20.40 -5.88
CA VAL A 54 -8.49 20.57 -4.93
C VAL A 54 -8.18 21.78 -4.04
N ASP A 55 -9.07 22.75 -4.00
CA ASP A 55 -8.97 23.90 -3.07
C ASP A 55 -9.63 23.52 -1.74
N VAL A 56 -8.83 23.28 -0.70
CA VAL A 56 -9.31 22.91 0.66
C VAL A 56 -9.65 24.14 1.48
N SER A 57 -8.95 25.25 1.25
CA SER A 57 -9.24 26.56 1.83
C SER A 57 -8.69 27.66 0.92
N GLU A 58 -8.97 28.92 1.25
CA GLU A 58 -8.39 30.06 0.52
C GLU A 58 -6.85 30.04 0.47
N ARG A 59 -6.20 29.33 1.41
CA ARG A 59 -4.75 29.26 1.57
C ARG A 59 -4.12 27.93 1.16
N HIS A 60 -4.88 26.85 1.01
CA HIS A 60 -4.35 25.51 0.77
C HIS A 60 -4.96 24.87 -0.47
N ARG A 61 -4.09 24.47 -1.39
CA ARG A 61 -4.44 23.75 -2.62
C ARG A 61 -3.69 22.42 -2.67
N LEU A 62 -4.44 21.33 -2.79
CA LEU A 62 -3.89 20.00 -3.07
C LEU A 62 -3.69 19.86 -4.57
N VAL A 63 -2.55 19.29 -4.96
CA VAL A 63 -2.24 18.96 -6.36
C VAL A 63 -1.74 17.53 -6.44
N PRO A 64 -1.98 16.81 -7.55
CA PRO A 64 -1.41 15.49 -7.72
C PRO A 64 0.12 15.59 -7.81
N PHE A 65 0.81 14.53 -7.41
CA PHE A 65 2.23 14.39 -7.74
C PHE A 65 2.43 14.46 -9.26
N SER A 66 3.54 15.05 -9.70
CA SER A 66 3.87 15.13 -11.13
C SER A 66 3.89 13.72 -11.75
N PRO A 67 3.39 13.53 -12.98
CA PRO A 67 3.54 12.26 -13.70
C PRO A 67 5.02 11.92 -13.98
N ASN A 68 5.92 12.91 -13.92
CA ASN A 68 7.36 12.72 -14.02
C ASN A 68 8.04 12.39 -12.68
N ASN A 69 7.29 12.26 -11.58
CA ASN A 69 7.83 11.77 -10.32
C ASN A 69 8.49 10.40 -10.55
N ASN A 70 9.73 10.25 -10.08
CA ASN A 70 10.54 9.07 -10.36
C ASN A 70 9.90 7.75 -9.88
N LEU A 71 9.13 7.79 -8.79
CA LEU A 71 8.47 6.61 -8.24
C LEU A 71 7.21 6.22 -9.03
N ILE A 72 6.52 7.19 -9.63
CA ILE A 72 5.34 6.95 -10.46
C ILE A 72 5.75 6.53 -11.88
N LYS A 73 6.64 7.31 -12.50
CA LYS A 73 7.08 7.11 -13.89
C LYS A 73 7.71 5.73 -14.14
N ASN A 74 8.46 5.22 -13.17
CA ASN A 74 9.14 3.93 -13.28
C ASN A 74 8.34 2.77 -12.67
N GLU A 75 7.04 2.97 -12.41
CA GLU A 75 6.14 1.94 -11.85
C GLU A 75 6.65 1.34 -10.53
N VAL A 76 7.39 2.14 -9.77
CA VAL A 76 7.90 1.75 -8.46
C VAL A 76 6.77 1.73 -7.45
N VAL A 77 5.89 2.75 -7.51
CA VAL A 77 4.58 2.75 -6.86
C VAL A 77 3.51 2.54 -7.92
N LEU A 78 2.64 1.55 -7.73
CA LEU A 78 1.50 1.33 -8.62
C LEU A 78 0.28 2.13 -8.13
N LEU A 79 -0.44 2.72 -9.06
CA LEU A 79 -1.63 3.51 -8.77
C LEU A 79 -2.82 2.99 -9.59
N PRO A 80 -4.06 3.20 -9.13
CA PRO A 80 -5.24 3.14 -10.00
C PRO A 80 -5.18 4.26 -11.04
N SER A 81 -5.83 4.05 -12.19
CA SER A 81 -5.97 5.05 -13.24
C SER A 81 -7.23 5.89 -13.09
N GLU A 82 -8.29 5.31 -12.52
CA GLU A 82 -9.55 5.98 -12.17
C GLU A 82 -10.44 5.06 -11.31
N PRO A 83 -11.47 5.59 -10.62
CA PRO A 83 -12.47 4.76 -9.97
C PRO A 83 -13.34 4.03 -11.00
N ARG A 84 -13.56 2.73 -10.82
CA ARG A 84 -14.39 1.89 -11.70
C ARG A 84 -15.46 1.13 -10.90
N ILE A 85 -16.65 1.01 -11.49
CA ILE A 85 -17.75 0.23 -10.92
C ILE A 85 -17.33 -1.24 -10.79
N TYR A 86 -17.54 -1.81 -9.60
CA TYR A 86 -17.13 -3.17 -9.25
C TYR A 86 -18.31 -4.13 -9.02
N GLY A 87 -19.55 -3.67 -9.22
CA GLY A 87 -20.75 -4.47 -8.92
C GLY A 87 -20.96 -4.63 -7.42
N SER A 88 -21.05 -5.87 -6.96
CA SER A 88 -21.13 -6.22 -5.53
C SER A 88 -19.76 -6.53 -4.93
N GLU A 89 -19.67 -6.51 -3.60
CA GLU A 89 -18.44 -6.88 -2.90
C GLU A 89 -18.07 -8.34 -3.09
N GLN A 90 -19.08 -9.21 -3.16
CA GLN A 90 -18.89 -10.63 -3.46
C GLN A 90 -18.26 -10.81 -4.84
N GLN A 91 -18.75 -10.06 -5.85
CA GLN A 91 -18.14 -10.06 -7.18
C GLN A 91 -16.70 -9.56 -7.15
N LEU A 92 -16.42 -8.45 -6.44
CA LEU A 92 -15.07 -7.93 -6.31
C LEU A 92 -14.12 -8.95 -5.65
N VAL A 93 -14.55 -9.61 -4.58
CA VAL A 93 -13.77 -10.69 -3.92
C VAL A 93 -13.54 -11.86 -4.87
N SER A 94 -14.55 -12.29 -5.61
CA SER A 94 -14.40 -13.35 -6.61
C SER A 94 -13.41 -12.99 -7.70
N GLU A 95 -13.44 -11.77 -8.23
CA GLU A 95 -12.47 -11.33 -9.24
C GLU A 95 -11.04 -11.26 -8.70
N ILE A 96 -10.86 -10.83 -7.45
CA ILE A 96 -9.56 -10.84 -6.76
C ILE A 96 -9.07 -12.28 -6.59
N ALA A 97 -9.93 -13.18 -6.14
CA ALA A 97 -9.60 -14.60 -5.97
C ALA A 97 -9.21 -15.24 -7.30
N GLU A 98 -9.99 -15.03 -8.36
CA GLU A 98 -9.68 -15.51 -9.71
C GLU A 98 -8.33 -15.00 -10.23
N PHE A 99 -8.02 -13.72 -10.00
CA PHE A 99 -6.72 -13.14 -10.38
C PHE A 99 -5.56 -13.78 -9.59
N ILE A 100 -5.69 -13.89 -8.27
CA ILE A 100 -4.65 -14.48 -7.42
C ILE A 100 -4.46 -15.96 -7.80
N HIS A 101 -5.56 -16.70 -7.94
CA HIS A 101 -5.56 -18.11 -8.30
C HIS A 101 -4.90 -18.35 -9.66
N ARG A 102 -5.12 -17.46 -10.64
CA ARG A 102 -4.51 -17.60 -11.96
C ARG A 102 -2.99 -17.45 -11.94
N TYR A 103 -2.44 -16.59 -11.07
CA TYR A 103 -1.03 -16.19 -11.16
C TYR A 103 -0.16 -16.63 -9.98
N ALA A 104 -0.74 -17.11 -8.89
CA ALA A 104 -0.04 -17.52 -7.67
C ALA A 104 -0.47 -18.91 -7.19
N ASP A 105 0.48 -19.69 -6.69
CA ASP A 105 0.21 -21.02 -6.15
C ASP A 105 0.11 -21.00 -4.61
N LEU A 106 -1.09 -20.80 -4.07
CA LEU A 106 -1.31 -20.63 -2.62
C LEU A 106 -2.21 -21.74 -2.04
N SER A 107 -2.02 -22.11 -0.78
CA SER A 107 -2.99 -22.94 -0.05
C SER A 107 -4.39 -22.33 -0.14
N PRO A 108 -5.47 -23.13 -0.32
CA PRO A 108 -6.82 -22.58 -0.46
C PRO A 108 -7.22 -21.65 0.70
N SER A 109 -6.76 -21.97 1.92
CA SER A 109 -6.95 -21.11 3.09
C SER A 109 -6.22 -19.78 2.97
N PHE A 110 -4.96 -19.78 2.51
CA PHE A 110 -4.18 -18.56 2.41
C PHE A 110 -4.59 -17.70 1.21
N GLU A 111 -5.04 -18.30 0.11
CA GLU A 111 -5.63 -17.58 -1.02
C GLU A 111 -6.81 -16.72 -0.56
N LYS A 112 -7.70 -17.30 0.26
CA LYS A 112 -8.80 -16.55 0.89
C LYS A 112 -8.28 -15.41 1.76
N VAL A 113 -7.30 -15.66 2.62
CA VAL A 113 -6.69 -14.62 3.46
C VAL A 113 -6.07 -13.51 2.62
N ALA A 114 -5.39 -13.85 1.52
CA ALA A 114 -4.79 -12.88 0.61
C ALA A 114 -5.85 -11.98 -0.05
N CYS A 115 -7.01 -12.54 -0.43
CA CYS A 115 -8.12 -11.75 -0.98
C CYS A 115 -8.63 -10.68 0.00
N TYR A 116 -8.91 -11.08 1.24
CA TYR A 116 -9.37 -10.13 2.27
C TYR A 116 -8.26 -9.17 2.71
N TYR A 117 -7.01 -9.62 2.72
CA TYR A 117 -5.89 -8.73 2.99
C TYR A 117 -5.75 -7.64 1.93
N VAL A 118 -5.98 -7.96 0.64
CA VAL A 118 -6.05 -6.95 -0.43
C VAL A 118 -7.10 -5.90 -0.07
N LEU A 119 -8.35 -6.29 0.24
CA LEU A 119 -9.40 -5.35 0.65
C LEU A 119 -9.00 -4.52 1.88
N LEU A 120 -8.42 -5.15 2.91
CA LEU A 120 -7.92 -4.49 4.10
C LEU A 120 -6.88 -3.42 3.75
N THR A 121 -5.97 -3.70 2.80
CA THR A 121 -4.98 -2.69 2.39
C THR A 121 -5.64 -1.42 1.84
N TRP A 122 -6.82 -1.51 1.23
CA TRP A 122 -7.54 -0.34 0.72
C TRP A 122 -8.31 0.43 1.78
N LEU A 123 -8.43 -0.11 2.99
CA LEU A 123 -9.12 0.51 4.14
C LEU A 123 -8.20 0.64 5.36
N TYR A 124 -6.91 0.32 5.23
CA TYR A 124 -5.99 0.14 6.36
C TYR A 124 -5.91 1.35 7.30
N ASP A 125 -6.13 2.54 6.74
CA ASP A 125 -6.07 3.80 7.45
C ASP A 125 -7.31 4.06 8.31
N ALA A 126 -8.29 3.16 8.33
CA ALA A 126 -9.35 3.08 9.35
C ALA A 126 -8.91 2.29 10.60
N PHE A 127 -7.80 1.55 10.54
CA PHE A 127 -7.34 0.68 11.61
C PHE A 127 -6.17 1.29 12.41
N ASN A 128 -5.99 0.78 13.63
CA ASN A 128 -4.89 1.16 14.54
C ASN A 128 -3.74 0.17 14.53
N ASP A 129 -4.00 -1.11 14.25
CA ASP A 129 -3.02 -2.18 14.14
C ASP A 129 -3.33 -3.05 12.92
N LEU A 130 -2.29 -3.59 12.28
CA LEU A 130 -2.39 -4.35 11.04
C LEU A 130 -1.53 -5.61 11.11
N PRO A 131 -2.04 -6.77 10.66
CA PRO A 131 -1.20 -7.92 10.37
C PRO A 131 -0.34 -7.66 9.13
N TYR A 132 0.71 -8.46 8.98
CA TYR A 132 1.49 -8.56 7.75
C TYR A 132 1.27 -9.92 7.09
N LEU A 133 1.36 -9.99 5.77
CA LEU A 133 1.47 -11.27 5.08
C LEU A 133 2.92 -11.65 4.89
N ARG A 134 3.21 -12.95 5.06
CA ARG A 134 4.52 -13.53 4.79
C ARG A 134 4.43 -14.72 3.87
N LEU A 135 5.32 -14.76 2.89
CA LEU A 135 5.59 -15.93 2.07
C LEU A 135 6.95 -16.49 2.51
N ARG A 136 7.00 -17.71 3.05
CA ARG A 136 8.24 -18.29 3.58
C ARG A 136 8.65 -19.53 2.81
N GLY A 137 9.93 -19.69 2.55
CA GLY A 137 10.49 -20.90 1.92
C GLY A 137 11.79 -20.66 1.16
N ASP A 138 12.37 -21.73 0.64
CA ASP A 138 13.68 -21.71 -0.04
C ASP A 138 13.65 -21.09 -1.44
N PHE A 139 14.80 -21.00 -2.11
CA PHE A 139 14.89 -20.47 -3.47
C PHE A 139 14.05 -21.28 -4.46
N GLY A 140 13.48 -20.61 -5.45
CA GLY A 140 12.72 -21.27 -6.52
C GLY A 140 11.32 -21.75 -6.13
N THR A 141 10.85 -21.48 -4.90
CA THR A 141 9.51 -21.91 -4.44
C THR A 141 8.35 -21.01 -4.91
N GLY A 142 8.60 -20.05 -5.80
CA GLY A 142 7.55 -19.16 -6.34
C GLY A 142 7.18 -17.94 -5.47
N LYS A 143 7.86 -17.69 -4.35
CA LYS A 143 7.59 -16.53 -3.46
C LYS A 143 7.50 -15.20 -4.21
N THR A 144 8.48 -14.90 -5.06
CA THR A 144 8.51 -13.63 -5.80
C THR A 144 7.29 -13.50 -6.72
N ARG A 145 6.82 -14.59 -7.34
CA ARG A 145 5.60 -14.59 -8.15
C ARG A 145 4.35 -14.33 -7.31
N MET A 146 4.21 -15.00 -6.17
CA MET A 146 3.07 -14.81 -5.25
C MET A 146 3.05 -13.37 -4.69
N LEU A 147 4.23 -12.86 -4.31
CA LEU A 147 4.46 -11.50 -3.81
C LEU A 147 4.08 -10.44 -4.85
N LEU A 148 4.50 -10.62 -6.10
CA LEU A 148 4.10 -9.77 -7.24
C LEU A 148 2.59 -9.82 -7.49
N THR A 149 2.01 -11.02 -7.46
CA THR A 149 0.58 -11.23 -7.73
C THR A 149 -0.29 -10.52 -6.70
N ILE A 150 -0.16 -10.86 -5.41
CA ILE A 150 -0.96 -10.25 -4.34
C ILE A 150 -0.64 -8.76 -4.21
N GLY A 151 0.66 -8.43 -4.21
CA GLY A 151 1.14 -7.06 -4.04
C GLY A 151 0.62 -6.12 -5.11
N SER A 152 0.48 -6.57 -6.36
CA SER A 152 -0.02 -5.73 -7.45
C SER A 152 -1.46 -5.22 -7.25
N LEU A 153 -2.26 -5.89 -6.42
CA LEU A 153 -3.65 -5.48 -6.13
C LEU A 153 -3.77 -4.58 -4.90
N CYS A 154 -2.73 -4.52 -4.06
CA CYS A 154 -2.79 -3.81 -2.79
C CYS A 154 -2.86 -2.29 -2.99
N TYR A 155 -3.20 -1.56 -1.91
CA TYR A 155 -3.26 -0.11 -1.94
C TYR A 155 -1.86 0.51 -2.08
N LYS A 156 -1.67 1.26 -3.18
CA LYS A 156 -0.42 1.96 -3.57
C LYS A 156 0.82 1.11 -3.29
N PRO A 157 0.90 -0.09 -3.88
CA PRO A 157 1.96 -1.02 -3.55
C PRO A 157 3.28 -0.47 -4.08
N PHE A 158 4.30 -0.57 -3.25
CA PHE A 158 5.67 -0.23 -3.57
C PHE A 158 6.55 -1.46 -3.42
N PHE A 159 7.21 -1.84 -4.51
CA PHE A 159 8.10 -3.00 -4.55
C PHE A 159 9.52 -2.57 -4.20
N ALA A 160 10.02 -3.07 -3.07
CA ALA A 160 11.39 -2.91 -2.64
C ALA A 160 12.13 -4.25 -2.74
N SER A 161 13.33 -4.23 -3.32
CA SER A 161 14.24 -5.38 -3.29
C SER A 161 15.39 -5.12 -2.33
N GLY A 162 15.95 -6.19 -1.77
CA GLY A 162 17.18 -6.12 -0.95
C GLY A 162 18.41 -5.61 -1.70
N ALA A 163 18.32 -5.37 -3.02
CA ALA A 163 19.38 -4.72 -3.80
C ALA A 163 19.38 -3.17 -3.66
N SER A 164 18.33 -2.59 -3.07
CA SER A 164 18.23 -1.15 -2.85
C SER A 164 18.63 -0.79 -1.42
N THR A 165 19.23 0.39 -1.23
CA THR A 165 19.42 0.93 0.12
C THR A 165 18.06 1.11 0.82
N VAL A 166 18.04 1.02 2.15
CA VAL A 166 16.78 1.08 2.91
C VAL A 166 16.19 2.50 2.97
N SER A 167 16.99 3.55 2.78
CA SER A 167 16.54 4.96 2.88
C SER A 167 15.36 5.30 1.94
N PRO A 168 15.39 4.98 0.63
CA PRO A 168 14.24 5.11 -0.26
C PRO A 168 12.93 4.48 0.25
N ILE A 169 12.99 3.39 1.03
CA ILE A 169 11.81 2.74 1.60
C ILE A 169 11.13 3.64 2.62
N PHE A 170 11.89 4.29 3.50
CA PHE A 170 11.35 5.26 4.47
C PHE A 170 10.68 6.43 3.77
N HIS A 171 11.34 7.02 2.77
CA HIS A 171 10.77 8.14 2.01
C HIS A 171 9.51 7.75 1.25
N THR A 172 9.47 6.55 0.66
CA THR A 172 8.32 6.09 -0.12
C THR A 172 7.13 5.79 0.79
N LEU A 173 7.35 5.12 1.93
CA LEU A 173 6.31 4.88 2.92
C LEU A 173 5.74 6.20 3.46
N ASP A 174 6.62 7.15 3.79
CA ASP A 174 6.22 8.43 4.33
C ASP A 174 5.45 9.30 3.32
N ALA A 175 5.84 9.29 2.05
CA ALA A 175 5.20 10.07 1.01
C ALA A 175 3.90 9.44 0.48
N PHE A 176 3.90 8.12 0.22
CA PHE A 176 2.77 7.44 -0.45
C PHE A 176 1.82 6.74 0.50
N ARG A 177 2.25 6.39 1.71
CA ARG A 177 1.40 5.73 2.72
C ARG A 177 0.70 4.49 2.14
N GLY A 178 1.45 3.71 1.38
CA GLY A 178 0.97 2.52 0.67
C GLY A 178 1.44 1.21 1.30
N THR A 179 1.31 0.13 0.53
CA THR A 179 1.71 -1.22 0.94
C THR A 179 3.17 -1.48 0.59
N LEU A 180 3.99 -1.85 1.57
CA LEU A 180 5.36 -2.30 1.29
C LEU A 180 5.33 -3.76 0.82
N ILE A 181 5.85 -4.00 -0.37
CA ILE A 181 6.04 -5.33 -0.91
C ILE A 181 7.55 -5.60 -0.96
N PHE A 182 8.04 -6.55 -0.16
CA PHE A 182 9.47 -6.71 0.09
C PHE A 182 9.93 -8.16 -0.01
N ASP A 183 10.97 -8.41 -0.81
CA ASP A 183 11.66 -9.71 -0.87
C ASP A 183 13.00 -9.63 -0.11
N GLU A 184 13.06 -10.28 1.06
CA GLU A 184 14.25 -10.29 1.92
C GLU A 184 15.36 -11.17 1.34
N ALA A 185 15.07 -12.05 0.38
CA ALA A 185 16.06 -12.99 -0.15
C ALA A 185 17.30 -12.29 -0.74
N ASP A 186 17.21 -11.01 -1.11
CA ASP A 186 18.31 -10.22 -1.67
C ASP A 186 19.08 -9.36 -0.65
N VAL A 187 18.70 -9.36 0.63
CA VAL A 187 19.36 -8.53 1.66
C VAL A 187 20.73 -9.11 1.97
N ARG A 188 21.78 -8.39 1.56
CA ARG A 188 23.17 -8.89 1.61
C ARG A 188 23.86 -8.62 2.94
N PHE A 189 23.40 -7.64 3.71
CA PHE A 189 24.11 -7.13 4.89
C PHE A 189 23.25 -7.12 6.16
N SER A 190 23.88 -7.34 7.32
CA SER A 190 23.23 -7.32 8.64
C SER A 190 22.57 -5.98 8.96
N ASP A 191 23.19 -4.88 8.54
CA ASP A 191 22.74 -3.52 8.90
C ASP A 191 21.45 -3.16 8.17
N GLU A 192 21.34 -3.53 6.89
CA GLU A 192 20.11 -3.35 6.09
C GLU A 192 18.96 -4.16 6.70
N ARG A 193 19.25 -5.40 7.13
CA ARG A 193 18.27 -6.25 7.80
C ARG A 193 17.76 -5.62 9.10
N SER A 194 18.65 -5.03 9.90
CA SER A 194 18.28 -4.32 11.13
C SER A 194 17.35 -3.14 10.85
N GLU A 195 17.61 -2.36 9.80
CA GLU A 195 16.75 -1.24 9.41
C GLU A 195 15.37 -1.70 8.92
N ILE A 196 15.30 -2.81 8.15
CA ILE A 196 14.03 -3.42 7.75
C ILE A 196 13.24 -3.91 8.98
N VAL A 197 13.90 -4.57 9.94
CA VAL A 197 13.28 -4.99 11.19
C VAL A 197 12.69 -3.78 11.94
N LYS A 198 13.37 -2.62 11.96
CA LYS A 198 12.81 -1.38 12.55
C LYS A 198 11.55 -0.91 11.82
N ILE A 199 11.53 -0.95 10.49
CA ILE A 199 10.33 -0.63 9.69
C ILE A 199 9.18 -1.56 10.07
N LEU A 200 9.44 -2.87 10.12
CA LEU A 200 8.42 -3.87 10.43
C LEU A 200 7.92 -3.77 11.88
N ASN A 201 8.81 -3.50 12.83
CA ASN A 201 8.47 -3.35 14.25
C ASN A 201 7.63 -2.10 14.55
N ASN A 202 7.87 -0.99 13.83
CA ASN A 202 7.16 0.27 14.04
C ASN A 202 6.03 0.51 13.03
N GLY A 203 5.88 -0.38 12.04
CA GLY A 203 4.94 -0.20 10.93
C GLY A 203 3.58 -0.86 11.10
N ASN A 204 3.37 -1.67 12.16
CA ASN A 204 2.11 -2.41 12.34
C ASN A 204 1.09 -1.59 13.12
N VAL A 205 1.56 -0.78 14.07
CA VAL A 205 0.71 0.10 14.89
C VAL A 205 0.84 1.55 14.44
N ARG A 206 -0.28 2.26 14.38
CA ARG A 206 -0.30 3.70 14.05
C ARG A 206 0.38 4.54 15.14
N GLY A 207 1.06 5.60 14.72
CA GLY A 207 1.61 6.61 15.63
C GLY A 207 3.04 6.36 16.11
N MET A 208 3.72 5.37 15.55
CA MET A 208 5.11 5.03 15.85
C MET A 208 6.05 5.43 14.68
N PRO A 209 6.41 6.73 14.53
CA PRO A 209 7.35 7.13 13.48
C PRO A 209 8.77 6.63 13.78
N VAL A 210 9.54 6.35 12.74
CA VAL A 210 10.97 6.05 12.86
C VAL A 210 11.77 7.34 12.65
N LEU A 211 12.58 7.70 13.63
CA LEU A 211 13.48 8.84 13.55
C LEU A 211 14.76 8.44 12.81
N ARG A 212 15.15 9.26 11.83
CA ARG A 212 16.44 9.14 11.13
C ARG A 212 17.11 10.49 11.08
N THR A 213 18.43 10.51 11.27
CA THR A 213 19.22 11.72 11.06
C THR A 213 19.39 11.97 9.57
N MET A 214 18.99 13.16 9.12
CA MET A 214 19.13 13.60 7.74
C MET A 214 19.99 14.86 7.68
N MET A 215 20.77 15.01 6.61
CA MET A 215 21.56 16.22 6.40
C MET A 215 20.72 17.23 5.62
N ASN A 216 20.52 18.43 6.18
CA ASN A 216 19.79 19.50 5.50
C ASN A 216 20.66 20.20 4.44
N GLN A 217 20.09 21.19 3.72
CA GLN A 217 20.82 21.96 2.71
C GLN A 217 22.02 22.75 3.28
N GLN A 218 22.00 23.05 4.58
CA GLN A 218 23.06 23.74 5.32
C GLN A 218 24.12 22.77 5.89
N ARG A 219 24.03 21.47 5.55
CA ARG A 219 24.89 20.39 6.05
C ARG A 219 24.79 20.12 7.54
N GLU A 220 23.68 20.50 8.15
CA GLU A 220 23.39 20.20 9.55
C GLU A 220 22.63 18.87 9.65
N PHE A 221 22.94 18.10 10.69
CA PHE A 221 22.24 16.87 11.02
C PHE A 221 20.94 17.19 11.76
N ASN A 222 19.81 16.92 11.12
CA ASN A 222 18.48 17.16 11.68
C ASN A 222 17.71 15.83 11.79
N PRO A 223 17.12 15.48 12.95
CA PRO A 223 16.22 14.35 13.02
C PRO A 223 14.97 14.58 12.16
N GLN A 224 14.68 13.62 11.27
CA GLN A 224 13.45 13.56 10.49
C GLN A 224 12.63 12.34 10.93
N ALA A 225 11.35 12.58 11.20
CA ALA A 225 10.38 11.53 11.46
C ALA A 225 9.84 10.96 10.15
N PHE A 226 9.91 9.64 9.99
CA PHE A 226 9.32 8.91 8.88
C PHE A 226 8.19 8.06 9.39
N HIS A 227 7.01 8.21 8.79
CA HIS A 227 5.91 7.33 9.11
C HIS A 227 5.99 6.05 8.29
N VAL A 228 5.99 4.92 8.98
CA VAL A 228 6.13 3.59 8.37
C VAL A 228 4.89 2.71 8.56
N PHE A 229 3.85 3.23 9.24
CA PHE A 229 2.59 2.54 9.45
C PHE A 229 1.91 2.20 8.11
N GLY A 230 1.42 0.98 8.00
CA GLY A 230 0.62 0.52 6.87
C GLY A 230 0.77 -0.98 6.64
N PRO A 231 0.08 -1.55 5.65
CA PRO A 231 0.18 -2.96 5.32
C PRO A 231 1.56 -3.32 4.74
N LYS A 232 2.00 -4.57 4.95
CA LYS A 232 3.23 -5.14 4.36
C LYS A 232 3.03 -6.57 3.88
N ILE A 233 3.69 -6.94 2.78
CA ILE A 233 3.83 -8.31 2.31
C ILE A 233 5.33 -8.60 2.17
N VAL A 234 5.79 -9.63 2.87
CA VAL A 234 7.22 -9.94 2.96
C VAL A 234 7.49 -11.37 2.48
N ALA A 235 8.48 -11.56 1.60
CA ALA A 235 9.03 -12.87 1.31
C ALA A 235 10.31 -13.10 2.13
N THR A 236 10.39 -14.21 2.86
CA THR A 236 11.57 -14.58 3.65
C THR A 236 11.99 -16.02 3.39
N ARG A 237 13.23 -16.37 3.74
CA ARG A 237 13.67 -17.78 3.76
C ARG A 237 13.42 -18.44 5.11
N GLY A 238 13.61 -17.68 6.19
CA GLY A 238 13.51 -18.18 7.56
C GLY A 238 12.71 -17.27 8.47
N LEU A 239 12.86 -17.52 9.76
CA LEU A 239 12.29 -16.75 10.85
C LEU A 239 13.15 -15.52 11.17
N TYR A 240 12.51 -14.47 11.67
CA TYR A 240 13.15 -13.44 12.47
C TYR A 240 13.41 -13.97 13.89
N GLU A 241 14.48 -13.48 14.51
CA GLU A 241 14.83 -13.83 15.89
C GLU A 241 13.85 -13.22 16.91
N ASP A 242 13.35 -12.02 16.60
CA ASP A 242 12.36 -11.30 17.41
C ASP A 242 10.99 -11.99 17.32
N ARG A 243 10.59 -12.66 18.41
CA ARG A 243 9.26 -13.31 18.52
C ARG A 243 8.10 -12.32 18.43
N GLY A 244 8.29 -11.08 18.87
CA GLY A 244 7.31 -10.01 18.74
C GLY A 244 7.08 -9.69 17.26
N LEU A 245 8.16 -9.60 16.48
CA LEU A 245 8.08 -9.47 15.02
C LEU A 245 7.45 -10.68 14.36
N GLU A 246 7.88 -11.89 14.69
CA GLU A 246 7.31 -13.13 14.15
C GLU A 246 5.80 -13.21 14.31
N SER A 247 5.30 -12.80 15.47
CA SER A 247 3.86 -12.84 15.73
C SER A 247 3.05 -11.99 14.75
N ARG A 248 3.65 -10.98 14.08
CA ARG A 248 2.96 -10.02 13.17
C ARG A 248 2.59 -10.62 11.82
N PHE A 249 3.12 -11.79 11.50
CA PHE A 249 2.95 -12.38 10.19
C PHE A 249 1.90 -13.48 10.19
N ILE A 250 0.98 -13.37 9.23
CA ILE A 250 0.22 -14.51 8.73
C ILE A 250 1.06 -15.12 7.61
N THR A 251 1.44 -16.39 7.76
CA THR A 251 2.48 -17.01 6.93
C THR A 251 1.92 -18.10 6.03
N GLU A 252 2.29 -18.06 4.76
CA GLU A 252 2.19 -19.19 3.83
C GLU A 252 3.56 -19.84 3.68
N GLU A 253 3.61 -21.16 3.87
CA GLU A 253 4.80 -21.97 3.55
C GLU A 253 4.79 -22.34 2.07
N THR A 254 5.87 -21.98 1.37
CA THR A 254 6.04 -22.22 -0.06
C THR A 254 6.98 -23.40 -0.30
N GLY A 255 6.78 -24.12 -1.41
CA GLY A 255 7.63 -25.26 -1.79
C GLY A 255 7.27 -26.59 -1.12
N ALA A 256 6.20 -26.64 -0.32
CA ALA A 256 5.69 -27.88 0.29
C ALA A 256 4.93 -28.77 -0.70
N ARG A 257 4.57 -28.25 -1.88
CA ARG A 257 3.78 -28.93 -2.91
C ARG A 257 4.33 -28.65 -4.29
N LEU A 258 4.00 -29.52 -5.24
CA LEU A 258 4.25 -29.28 -6.65
C LEU A 258 3.43 -28.07 -7.11
N LEU A 259 4.06 -27.25 -7.97
CA LEU A 259 3.39 -26.13 -8.62
C LEU A 259 2.19 -26.66 -9.41
N ARG A 260 1.05 -25.99 -9.31
CA ARG A 260 -0.12 -26.35 -10.12
C ARG A 260 0.15 -26.12 -11.61
N ASP A 261 -0.35 -27.04 -12.42
CA ASP A 261 -0.14 -27.06 -13.87
C ASP A 261 -0.81 -25.88 -14.61
N ASP A 262 -1.81 -25.24 -13.99
CA ASP A 262 -2.55 -24.12 -14.55
C ASP A 262 -1.90 -22.75 -14.30
N VAL A 263 -0.86 -22.68 -13.47
CA VAL A 263 -0.14 -21.43 -13.19
C VAL A 263 0.85 -21.14 -14.32
N PRO A 264 0.74 -19.99 -15.02
CA PRO A 264 1.59 -19.70 -16.16
C PRO A 264 3.03 -19.44 -15.72
N ILE A 265 3.97 -20.10 -16.41
CA ILE A 265 5.42 -19.99 -16.14
C ILE A 265 5.87 -18.53 -16.20
N ASN A 266 5.42 -17.78 -17.20
CA ASN A 266 5.68 -16.34 -17.35
C ASN A 266 4.38 -15.55 -17.18
N LEU A 267 4.47 -14.36 -16.58
CA LEU A 267 3.31 -13.47 -16.52
C LEU A 267 2.98 -12.98 -17.94
N PRO A 268 1.70 -13.03 -18.36
CA PRO A 268 1.30 -12.49 -19.65
C PRO A 268 1.40 -10.97 -19.66
N GLU A 269 1.45 -10.37 -20.86
CA GLU A 269 1.45 -8.92 -21.04
C GLU A 269 0.20 -8.26 -20.43
N THR A 270 -0.92 -8.99 -20.38
CA THR A 270 -2.20 -8.55 -19.80
C THR A 270 -2.17 -8.42 -18.28
N PHE A 271 -1.22 -9.05 -17.58
CA PHE A 271 -1.17 -9.09 -16.11
C PHE A 271 -1.23 -7.68 -15.49
N LYS A 272 -0.43 -6.74 -16.03
CA LYS A 272 -0.39 -5.37 -15.50
C LYS A 272 -1.70 -4.64 -15.69
N GLU A 273 -2.37 -4.88 -16.82
CA GLU A 273 -3.67 -4.28 -17.13
C GLU A 273 -4.76 -4.85 -16.25
N GLU A 274 -4.84 -6.19 -16.13
CA GLU A 274 -5.77 -6.89 -15.25
C GLU A 274 -5.64 -6.41 -13.80
N ALA A 275 -4.40 -6.29 -13.30
CA ALA A 275 -4.13 -5.77 -11.97
C ALA A 275 -4.57 -4.30 -11.82
N ARG A 276 -4.36 -3.46 -12.86
CA ARG A 276 -4.78 -2.05 -12.85
C ARG A 276 -6.30 -1.92 -12.81
N GLU A 277 -7.01 -2.76 -13.55
CA GLU A 277 -8.46 -2.78 -13.56
C GLU A 277 -9.05 -3.18 -12.21
N LEU A 278 -8.44 -4.15 -11.54
CA LEU A 278 -8.81 -4.48 -10.16
C LEU A 278 -8.49 -3.33 -9.20
N ARG A 279 -7.34 -2.65 -9.33
CA ARG A 279 -7.05 -1.45 -8.53
C ARG A 279 -8.07 -0.33 -8.76
N ASN A 280 -8.57 -0.16 -9.98
CA ASN A 280 -9.62 0.83 -10.29
C ASN A 280 -10.94 0.51 -9.56
N LYS A 281 -11.31 -0.77 -9.53
CA LYS A 281 -12.46 -1.27 -8.77
C LYS A 281 -12.27 -1.12 -7.26
N LEU A 282 -11.10 -1.46 -6.76
CA LEU A 282 -10.71 -1.33 -5.35
C LEU A 282 -10.68 0.13 -4.87
N LEU A 283 -10.34 1.08 -5.76
CA LEU A 283 -10.44 2.51 -5.46
C LEU A 283 -11.88 2.93 -5.19
N LEU A 284 -12.83 2.49 -6.01
CA LEU A 284 -14.24 2.79 -5.76
C LEU A 284 -14.76 2.06 -4.51
N TYR A 285 -14.30 0.84 -4.25
CA TYR A 285 -14.59 0.12 -3.01
C TYR A 285 -14.14 0.93 -1.78
N ARG A 286 -12.91 1.48 -1.80
CA ARG A 286 -12.42 2.37 -0.75
C ARG A 286 -13.34 3.57 -0.55
N PHE A 287 -13.75 4.23 -1.64
CA PHE A 287 -14.67 5.36 -1.57
C PHE A 287 -16.00 5.01 -0.89
N HIS A 288 -16.56 3.84 -1.18
CA HIS A 288 -17.81 3.41 -0.57
C HIS A 288 -17.67 2.99 0.90
N ARG A 289 -16.56 2.36 1.29
CA ARG A 289 -16.45 1.65 2.58
C ARG A 289 -15.58 2.29 3.62
N ARG A 290 -14.70 3.22 3.25
CA ARG A 290 -13.71 3.77 4.19
C ARG A 290 -14.31 4.44 5.42
N HIS A 291 -15.48 5.05 5.30
CA HIS A 291 -16.19 5.67 6.44
C HIS A 291 -17.13 4.71 7.18
N ASP A 292 -17.44 3.56 6.57
CA ASP A 292 -18.27 2.52 7.19
C ASP A 292 -17.48 1.71 8.23
N VAL A 293 -16.16 1.55 8.00
CA VAL A 293 -15.27 0.84 8.94
C VAL A 293 -15.18 1.60 10.25
N LYS A 294 -15.80 1.04 11.28
CA LYS A 294 -15.67 1.47 12.67
C LYS A 294 -14.99 0.36 13.44
N LEU A 295 -13.96 0.71 14.21
CA LEU A 295 -13.31 -0.24 15.10
C LEU A 295 -14.31 -0.63 16.20
N ASP A 296 -14.91 -1.80 16.05
CA ASP A 296 -15.82 -2.39 17.02
C ASP A 296 -15.13 -3.58 17.69
N PRO A 297 -14.70 -3.44 18.96
CA PRO A 297 -14.07 -4.53 19.71
C PRO A 297 -14.94 -5.78 19.84
N THR A 298 -16.27 -5.67 19.67
CA THR A 298 -17.22 -6.77 19.81
C THR A 298 -17.27 -7.71 18.61
N LEU A 299 -16.74 -7.28 17.45
CA LEU A 299 -16.66 -8.11 16.23
C LEU A 299 -15.45 -9.06 16.23
N ALA A 300 -14.60 -9.03 17.26
CA ALA A 300 -13.49 -9.96 17.38
C ALA A 300 -14.02 -11.38 17.72
N ASP A 301 -13.75 -12.35 16.85
CA ASP A 301 -13.96 -13.76 17.16
C ASP A 301 -12.86 -14.24 18.11
N PRO A 302 -13.17 -14.63 19.36
CA PRO A 302 -12.18 -15.11 20.31
C PRO A 302 -11.52 -16.44 19.89
N LYS A 303 -12.06 -17.13 18.88
CA LYS A 303 -11.47 -18.36 18.32
C LYS A 303 -10.42 -18.09 17.25
N LEU A 304 -10.42 -16.90 16.66
CA LEU A 304 -9.41 -16.48 15.70
C LEU A 304 -8.26 -15.81 16.46
N GLU A 305 -7.03 -15.98 15.97
CA GLU A 305 -5.93 -15.17 16.46
C GLU A 305 -6.29 -13.68 16.29
N PRO A 306 -5.98 -12.79 17.26
CA PRO A 306 -6.38 -11.37 17.21
C PRO A 306 -6.08 -10.64 15.89
N ARG A 307 -5.07 -11.10 15.15
CA ARG A 307 -4.64 -10.54 13.86
C ARG A 307 -5.48 -10.99 12.67
N LEU A 308 -6.02 -12.21 12.73
CA LEU A 308 -7.02 -12.68 11.76
C LEU A 308 -8.33 -11.92 11.92
N ASN A 309 -8.68 -11.53 13.16
CA ASN A 309 -9.86 -10.69 13.40
C ASN A 309 -9.81 -9.37 12.62
N CYS A 310 -8.65 -8.71 12.54
CA CYS A 310 -8.53 -7.48 11.74
C CYS A 310 -8.81 -7.68 10.24
N ILE A 311 -8.61 -8.88 9.68
CA ILE A 311 -8.85 -9.17 8.25
C ILE A 311 -10.33 -9.39 7.94
N PHE A 312 -11.11 -9.85 8.92
CA PHE A 312 -12.51 -10.22 8.74
C PHE A 312 -13.50 -9.24 9.38
N GLN A 313 -13.00 -8.15 9.98
CA GLN A 313 -13.78 -7.01 10.48
C GLN A 313 -14.04 -5.98 9.37
#